data_AF-A0A7K4B6R5-F1
#
_entry.id   AF-A0A7K4B6R5-F1
#
_cell.length_a   1.000
_cell.length_b   1.000
_cell.length_c   1.000
_cell.angle_alpha   90.00
_cell.angle_beta   90.00
_cell.angle_gamma   90.00
#
_symmetry.space_group_name_H-M   'P 1'
#
loop_
_entity.id
_entity.type
_entity.pdbx_description
1 polymer ?
#
loop_
_entity_poly.entity_id
_entity_poly.type
_entity_poly.pdbx_seq_one_letter_code
_entity_poly.pdbx_strand_id
1 'polypeptide(L)'
;MKKKIFGIVGLIFGIIAILTGVYALYLNSLFMAGGYLFFVAIVGVLFTRFFCASCPIKDTCIHILPGYIARIWKERPGPYTPVNLLISGFLFVIIFLPPLPALIRLPVPLLIFLVCIGLAALTSIQFLCPECENRFCPFRR
;
A
#
# COMPACT_ATOMS: atom_id res chain seq x y z
N MET A 1 -4.29 21.79 -0.77
CA MET A 1 -3.44 21.28 -1.87
C MET A 1 -2.21 20.53 -1.38
N LYS A 2 -1.43 21.05 -0.42
CA LYS A 2 -0.19 20.40 0.09
C LYS A 2 -0.38 18.95 0.60
N LYS A 3 -1.47 18.67 1.34
CA LYS A 3 -1.75 17.34 1.92
C LYS A 3 -1.86 16.19 0.91
N LYS A 4 -2.39 16.46 -0.30
CA LYS A 4 -2.56 15.45 -1.36
C LYS A 4 -1.23 15.10 -2.04
N ILE A 5 -0.24 16.00 -1.99
CA ILE A 5 1.07 15.79 -2.63
C ILE A 5 1.76 14.60 -1.99
N PHE A 6 1.81 14.53 -0.66
CA PHE A 6 2.43 13.38 0.03
C PHE A 6 1.72 12.06 -0.27
N GLY A 7 0.39 12.09 -0.45
CA GLY A 7 -0.38 10.91 -0.83
C GLY A 7 -0.04 10.43 -2.24
N ILE A 8 0.13 11.37 -3.19
CA ILE A 8 0.56 11.09 -4.56
C ILE A 8 2.00 10.58 -4.57
N VAL A 9 2.91 11.23 -3.83
CA VAL A 9 4.33 10.84 -3.76
C VAL A 9 4.48 9.44 -3.18
N GLY A 10 3.81 9.14 -2.07
CA GLY A 10 3.81 7.79 -1.49
C GLY A 10 3.25 6.74 -2.45
N LEU A 11 2.18 7.07 -3.18
CA LEU A 11 1.61 6.18 -4.20
C LEU A 11 2.58 5.94 -5.36
N ILE A 12 3.26 6.98 -5.85
CA ILE A 12 4.27 6.86 -6.92
C ILE A 12 5.38 5.90 -6.48
N PHE A 13 5.94 6.08 -5.28
CA PHE A 13 6.96 5.17 -4.77
C PHE A 13 6.45 3.73 -4.63
N GLY A 14 5.22 3.54 -4.13
CA GLY A 14 4.59 2.23 -4.06
C GLY A 14 4.45 1.57 -5.43
N ILE A 15 4.02 2.32 -6.45
CA ILE A 15 3.89 1.84 -7.83
C ILE A 15 5.26 1.47 -8.41
N ILE A 16 6.29 2.31 -8.22
CA ILE A 16 7.65 2.01 -8.68
C ILE A 16 8.17 0.73 -8.03
N ALA A 17 7.93 0.52 -6.74
CA ALA A 17 8.31 -0.72 -6.05
C ALA A 17 7.59 -1.93 -6.66
N ILE A 18 6.27 -1.86 -6.87
CA ILE A 18 5.51 -2.95 -7.48
C ILE A 18 6.03 -3.25 -8.89
N LEU A 19 6.19 -2.23 -9.75
CA LEU A 19 6.69 -2.40 -11.11
C LEU A 19 8.12 -2.96 -11.15
N THR A 20 8.97 -2.58 -10.20
CA THR A 20 10.31 -3.15 -10.05
C THR A 20 10.25 -4.64 -9.72
N GLY A 21 9.34 -5.03 -8.82
CA GLY A 21 9.10 -6.44 -8.51
C GLY A 21 8.53 -7.23 -9.69
N VAL A 22 7.60 -6.65 -10.44
CA VAL A 22 7.05 -7.22 -11.68
C VAL A 22 8.15 -7.43 -12.71
N TYR A 23 9.02 -6.45 -12.91
CA TYR A 23 10.17 -6.55 -13.82
C TYR A 23 11.09 -7.70 -13.43
N ALA A 24 11.47 -7.80 -12.15
CA ALA A 24 12.32 -8.89 -11.68
C ALA A 24 11.70 -10.28 -11.88
N LEU A 25 10.40 -10.42 -11.65
CA LEU A 25 9.68 -11.68 -11.90
C LEU A 25 9.52 -11.96 -13.39
N TYR A 26 9.29 -10.94 -14.21
CA TYR A 26 9.17 -11.04 -15.66
C TYR A 26 10.43 -11.61 -16.31
N LEU A 27 11.61 -11.21 -15.83
CA LEU A 27 12.88 -11.76 -16.29
C LEU A 27 13.00 -13.29 -16.07
N ASN A 28 12.21 -13.86 -15.16
CA ASN A 28 12.14 -15.30 -14.94
C ASN A 28 10.97 -15.96 -15.68
N SER A 29 9.78 -15.34 -15.66
CA SER A 29 8.58 -15.88 -16.32
C SER A 29 7.47 -14.84 -16.43
N LEU A 30 6.84 -14.77 -17.61
CA LEU A 30 5.65 -13.96 -17.83
C LEU A 30 4.48 -14.38 -16.91
N PHE A 31 4.32 -15.68 -16.66
CA PHE A 31 3.27 -16.18 -15.76
C PHE A 31 3.48 -15.73 -14.31
N MET A 32 4.74 -15.70 -13.85
CA MET A 32 5.06 -15.20 -12.51
C MET A 32 4.78 -13.70 -12.38
N ALA A 33 5.16 -12.91 -13.38
CA ALA A 33 4.89 -11.48 -13.40
C ALA A 33 3.38 -11.17 -13.43
N GLY A 34 2.62 -11.86 -14.30
CA GLY A 34 1.17 -11.72 -14.39
C GLY A 34 0.47 -12.18 -13.10
N GLY A 35 0.89 -13.32 -12.55
CA GLY A 35 0.37 -13.84 -11.27
C GLY A 35 0.63 -12.88 -10.11
N TYR A 36 1.81 -12.27 -10.06
CA TYR A 36 2.13 -11.26 -9.04
C TYR A 36 1.29 -9.99 -9.19
N LEU A 37 1.10 -9.46 -10.40
CA LEU A 37 0.21 -8.31 -10.63
C LEU A 37 -1.22 -8.60 -10.18
N PHE A 38 -1.75 -9.76 -10.54
CA PHE A 38 -3.09 -10.19 -10.13
C PHE A 38 -3.19 -10.33 -8.60
N PHE A 39 -2.18 -10.94 -7.99
CA PHE A 39 -2.08 -11.07 -6.54
C PHE A 39 -2.06 -9.70 -5.84
N VAL A 40 -1.21 -8.75 -6.28
CA VAL A 40 -1.15 -7.39 -5.74
C VAL A 40 -2.48 -6.67 -5.86
N ALA A 41 -3.19 -6.83 -6.99
CA ALA A 41 -4.51 -6.23 -7.17
C ALA A 41 -5.53 -6.77 -6.15
N ILE A 42 -5.61 -8.09 -5.97
CA ILE A 42 -6.51 -8.71 -4.98
C ILE A 42 -6.14 -8.28 -3.57
N VAL A 43 -4.86 -8.40 -3.19
CA VAL A 43 -4.41 -8.09 -1.83
C VAL A 43 -4.56 -6.59 -1.54
N GLY A 44 -4.33 -5.72 -2.52
CA GLY A 44 -4.58 -4.29 -2.41
C GLY A 44 -6.06 -3.98 -2.16
N VAL A 45 -6.98 -4.62 -2.88
CA VAL A 45 -8.42 -4.50 -2.64
C VAL A 45 -8.80 -5.00 -1.24
N LEU A 46 -8.30 -6.16 -0.82
CA LEU A 46 -8.52 -6.69 0.53
C LEU A 46 -7.92 -5.79 1.62
N PHE A 47 -6.76 -5.20 1.39
CA PHE A 47 -6.17 -4.26 2.33
C PHE A 47 -7.13 -3.10 2.61
N THR A 48 -7.78 -2.56 1.57
CA THR A 48 -8.80 -1.50 1.76
C THR A 48 -10.03 -1.97 2.54
N ARG A 49 -10.39 -3.25 2.47
CA ARG A 49 -11.48 -3.83 3.28
C ARG A 49 -11.17 -3.76 4.77
N PHE A 50 -9.96 -4.11 5.18
CA PHE A 50 -9.61 -4.20 6.59
C PHE A 50 -9.11 -2.88 7.18
N PHE A 51 -8.45 -2.04 6.36
CA PHE A 51 -7.84 -0.80 6.84
C PHE A 51 -8.63 0.47 6.47
N CYS A 52 -9.26 0.51 5.28
CA CYS A 52 -9.84 1.76 4.78
C CYS A 52 -11.37 1.80 4.91
N ALA A 53 -12.05 0.64 4.96
CA ALA A 53 -13.50 0.56 4.96
C ALA A 53 -14.17 1.25 6.15
N SER A 54 -13.59 1.14 7.36
CA SER A 54 -14.05 1.80 8.59
C SER A 54 -13.65 3.28 8.70
N CYS A 55 -12.94 3.84 7.72
CA CYS A 55 -12.50 5.23 7.77
C CYS A 55 -13.69 6.21 7.60
N PRO A 56 -13.91 7.17 8.52
CA PRO A 56 -15.02 8.12 8.45
C PRO A 56 -14.88 9.15 7.32
N ILE A 57 -13.67 9.34 6.80
CA ILE A 57 -13.36 10.31 5.74
C ILE A 57 -12.94 9.65 4.42
N LYS A 58 -13.38 8.40 4.17
CA LYS A 58 -12.99 7.66 2.95
C LYS A 58 -13.36 8.37 1.65
N ASP A 59 -14.39 9.22 1.66
CA ASP A 59 -14.80 10.01 0.50
C ASP A 59 -13.84 11.16 0.17
N THR A 60 -13.19 11.74 1.17
CA THR A 60 -12.24 12.85 1.00
C THR A 60 -10.80 12.43 1.32
N CYS A 61 -10.54 11.12 1.35
CA CYS A 61 -9.27 10.56 1.79
C CYS A 61 -8.10 11.09 0.95
N ILE A 62 -7.02 11.45 1.65
CA ILE A 62 -5.75 11.88 1.04
C ILE A 62 -5.00 10.73 0.36
N HIS A 63 -5.29 9.48 0.76
CA HIS A 63 -4.90 8.28 0.00
C HIS A 63 -5.91 8.09 -1.13
N ILE A 64 -5.70 8.77 -2.26
CA ILE A 64 -6.68 8.87 -3.35
C ILE A 64 -7.18 7.49 -3.79
N LEU A 65 -6.25 6.59 -4.16
CA LEU A 65 -6.60 5.26 -4.67
C LEU A 65 -7.20 4.34 -3.58
N PRO A 66 -6.58 4.15 -2.40
CA PRO A 66 -7.19 3.39 -1.32
C PRO A 66 -8.56 3.93 -0.87
N GLY A 67 -8.71 5.26 -0.80
CA GLY A 67 -9.96 5.93 -0.44
C GLY A 67 -11.07 5.65 -1.45
N TYR A 68 -10.77 5.70 -2.75
CA TYR A 68 -11.72 5.38 -3.81
C TYR A 68 -12.20 3.93 -3.72
N ILE A 69 -11.26 2.97 -3.61
CA ILE A 69 -11.59 1.54 -3.49
C ILE A 69 -12.37 1.27 -2.19
N ALA A 70 -12.04 1.96 -1.10
CA ALA A 70 -12.71 1.79 0.18
C ALA A 70 -14.22 2.10 0.15
N ARG A 71 -14.69 2.91 -0.81
CA ARG A 71 -16.11 3.23 -0.99
C ARG A 71 -16.94 2.02 -1.44
N ILE A 72 -16.30 1.02 -2.04
CA ILE A 72 -16.95 -0.25 -2.41
C ILE A 72 -17.44 -0.97 -1.15
N TRP A 73 -16.72 -0.80 -0.03
CA TRP A 73 -17.06 -1.41 1.25
C TRP A 73 -18.05 -0.53 2.04
N LYS A 74 -19.29 -1.02 2.17
CA LYS A 74 -20.37 -0.37 2.92
C LYS A 74 -20.25 -0.57 4.45
N GLU A 75 -19.03 -0.53 4.98
CA GLU A 75 -18.79 -0.66 6.42
C GLU A 75 -19.06 0.66 7.14
N ARG A 76 -19.61 0.56 8.37
CA ARG A 76 -19.87 1.71 9.23
C ARG A 76 -18.55 2.25 9.79
N PRO A 77 -18.33 3.57 9.81
CA PRO A 77 -17.13 4.13 10.40
C PRO A 77 -16.98 3.79 11.88
N GLY A 78 -15.77 3.47 12.30
CA GLY A 78 -15.49 3.04 13.68
C GLY A 78 -14.00 2.85 13.97
N PRO A 79 -13.65 2.60 15.24
CA PRO A 79 -12.27 2.31 15.63
C PRO A 79 -11.77 1.01 14.99
N TYR A 80 -10.46 0.93 14.79
CA TYR A 80 -9.81 -0.26 14.25
C TYR A 80 -9.74 -1.35 15.31
N THR A 81 -10.17 -2.57 14.96
CA THR A 81 -9.95 -3.72 15.82
C THR A 81 -8.49 -4.18 15.71
N PRO A 82 -7.90 -4.74 16.78
CA PRO A 82 -6.55 -5.31 16.72
C PRO A 82 -6.40 -6.36 15.61
N VAL A 83 -7.44 -7.16 15.39
CA VAL A 83 -7.49 -8.18 14.32
C VAL A 83 -7.38 -7.53 12.95
N ASN A 84 -8.13 -6.45 12.68
CA ASN A 84 -8.05 -5.75 11.40
C ASN A 84 -6.66 -5.15 11.18
N LEU A 85 -6.05 -4.59 12.21
CA LEU A 85 -4.68 -4.05 12.12
C LEU A 85 -3.65 -5.16 11.82
N LEU A 86 -3.76 -6.31 12.47
CA LEU A 86 -2.91 -7.47 12.20
C LEU A 86 -3.06 -7.96 10.76
N ILE A 87 -4.30 -8.11 10.29
CA ILE A 87 -4.60 -8.50 8.91
C ILE A 87 -4.02 -7.45 7.94
N SER A 88 -4.25 -6.17 8.15
CA SER A 88 -3.71 -5.10 7.30
C SER A 88 -2.19 -5.11 7.26
N GLY A 89 -1.52 -5.28 8.41
CA GLY A 89 -0.06 -5.40 8.47
C GLY A 89 0.44 -6.62 7.70
N PHE A 90 -0.20 -7.77 7.87
CA PHE A 90 0.12 -8.98 7.12
C PHE A 90 -0.06 -8.80 5.61
N LEU A 91 -1.19 -8.23 5.17
CA LEU A 91 -1.47 -7.96 3.76
C LEU A 91 -0.46 -6.96 3.15
N PHE A 92 -0.02 -5.96 3.92
CA PHE A 92 1.03 -5.05 3.48
C PHE A 92 2.36 -5.77 3.26
N VAL A 93 2.77 -6.61 4.21
CA VAL A 93 4.03 -7.37 4.10
C VAL A 93 3.99 -8.35 2.94
N ILE A 94 2.89 -9.12 2.80
CA ILE A 94 2.82 -10.17 1.79
C ILE A 94 2.76 -9.64 0.35
N ILE A 95 2.37 -8.37 0.13
CA ILE A 95 2.49 -7.72 -1.18
C ILE A 95 3.95 -7.66 -1.64
N PHE A 96 4.89 -7.41 -0.73
CA PHE A 96 6.29 -7.13 -1.10
C PHE A 96 7.24 -8.32 -0.97
N LEU A 97 6.82 -9.42 -0.35
CA LEU A 97 7.64 -10.62 -0.21
C LEU A 97 7.90 -11.40 -1.53
N PRO A 98 6.89 -11.66 -2.40
CA PRO A 98 7.06 -12.51 -3.57
C PRO A 98 8.18 -12.13 -4.54
N PRO A 99 8.45 -10.85 -4.86
CA PRO A 99 9.51 -10.50 -5.80
C PRO A 99 10.93 -10.58 -5.20
N LEU A 100 11.08 -10.66 -3.87
CA LEU A 100 12.41 -10.61 -3.21
C LEU A 100 13.38 -11.69 -3.70
N PRO A 101 13.00 -12.98 -3.86
CA PRO A 101 13.92 -14.00 -4.36
C PRO A 101 14.48 -13.69 -5.76
N ALA A 102 13.68 -13.06 -6.62
CA ALA A 102 14.14 -12.63 -7.95
C ALA A 102 15.01 -11.37 -7.86
N LEU A 103 14.64 -10.42 -6.98
CA LEU A 103 15.36 -9.17 -6.78
C LEU A 103 16.75 -9.35 -6.16
N ILE A 104 16.97 -10.36 -5.31
CA ILE A 104 18.29 -10.62 -4.68
C ILE A 104 19.40 -10.84 -5.73
N ARG A 105 19.05 -11.33 -6.93
CA ARG A 105 19.99 -11.53 -8.05
C ARG A 105 20.24 -10.24 -8.85
N LEU A 106 19.51 -9.17 -8.58
CA LEU A 106 19.50 -7.91 -9.33
C LEU A 106 19.74 -6.75 -8.35
N PRO A 107 20.99 -6.43 -8.00
CA PRO A 107 21.30 -5.51 -6.89
C PRO A 107 20.74 -4.11 -7.08
N VAL A 108 20.75 -3.58 -8.32
CA VAL A 108 20.20 -2.25 -8.62
C VAL A 108 18.66 -2.23 -8.49
N PRO A 109 17.89 -3.14 -9.14
CA PRO A 109 16.45 -3.27 -8.87
C PRO A 109 16.09 -3.51 -7.41
N LEU A 110 16.86 -4.32 -6.68
CA LEU A 110 16.63 -4.54 -5.25
C LEU A 110 16.76 -3.24 -4.45
N LEU A 111 17.80 -2.45 -4.72
CA LEU A 111 17.98 -1.16 -4.06
C LEU A 111 16.82 -0.21 -4.35
N ILE A 112 16.41 -0.09 -5.62
CA ILE A 112 15.27 0.74 -6.03
C ILE A 112 14.00 0.29 -5.30
N PHE A 113 13.74 -1.02 -5.27
CA PHE A 113 12.59 -1.61 -4.60
C PHE A 113 12.54 -1.27 -3.11
N LEU A 114 13.64 -1.51 -2.39
CA LEU A 114 13.72 -1.25 -0.94
C LEU A 114 13.62 0.23 -0.61
N VAL A 115 14.32 1.09 -1.37
CA VAL A 115 14.26 2.55 -1.19
C VAL A 115 12.84 3.05 -1.44
N CYS A 116 12.18 2.59 -2.51
CA CYS A 116 10.82 3.01 -2.81
C CYS A 116 9.81 2.57 -1.74
N ILE A 117 9.90 1.34 -1.24
CA ILE A 117 9.04 0.89 -0.12
C ILE A 117 9.31 1.72 1.14
N GLY A 118 10.58 1.94 1.46
CA GLY A 118 10.99 2.75 2.62
C GLY A 118 10.45 4.18 2.53
N LEU A 119 10.59 4.82 1.36
CA LEU A 119 10.07 6.17 1.12
C LEU A 119 8.55 6.22 1.12
N ALA A 120 7.86 5.22 0.54
CA ALA A 120 6.40 5.13 0.60
C ALA A 120 5.88 5.00 2.04
N ALA A 121 6.53 4.16 2.85
CA ALA A 121 6.20 3.98 4.26
C ALA A 121 6.52 5.25 5.08
N LEU A 122 7.70 5.84 4.89
CA LEU A 122 8.13 7.04 5.60
C LEU A 122 7.21 8.22 5.29
N THR A 123 6.89 8.43 4.00
CA THR A 123 5.98 9.51 3.59
C THR A 123 4.59 9.34 4.17
N SER A 124 4.09 8.10 4.22
CA SER A 124 2.81 7.78 4.83
C SER A 124 2.82 8.06 6.35
N ILE A 125 3.82 7.57 7.08
CA ILE A 125 3.85 7.65 8.55
C ILE A 125 4.17 9.07 9.05
N GLN A 126 5.10 9.78 8.41
CA GLN A 126 5.60 11.06 8.94
C GLN A 126 4.85 12.29 8.43
N PHE A 127 4.31 12.25 7.21
CA PHE A 127 3.66 13.43 6.61
C PHE A 127 2.16 13.19 6.42
N LEU A 128 1.77 12.02 5.92
CA LEU A 128 0.39 11.77 5.53
C LEU A 128 -0.52 11.47 6.72
N CYS A 129 -0.15 10.50 7.56
CA CYS A 129 -0.94 10.05 8.69
C CYS A 129 -1.17 11.12 9.77
N PRO A 130 -0.17 11.97 10.12
CA PRO A 130 -0.37 13.04 11.10
C PRO A 130 -1.32 14.14 10.60
N GLU A 131 -1.31 14.43 9.29
CA GLU A 131 -2.19 15.45 8.70
C GLU A 131 -3.59 14.93 8.34
N CYS A 132 -3.84 13.64 8.54
CA CYS A 132 -5.08 12.95 8.21
C CYS A 132 -6.17 13.26 9.25
N GLU A 133 -7.38 13.59 8.79
CA GLU A 133 -8.53 13.90 9.65
C GLU A 133 -9.27 12.64 10.14
N ASN A 134 -8.73 11.43 9.87
CA ASN A 134 -9.28 10.19 10.38
C ASN A 134 -9.03 10.09 11.89
N ARG A 135 -10.05 10.40 12.68
CA ARG A 135 -10.01 10.34 14.15
C ARG A 135 -9.67 8.97 14.74
N PHE A 136 -9.85 7.90 13.98
CA PHE A 136 -9.57 6.53 14.42
C PHE A 136 -8.22 6.01 13.90
N CYS A 137 -7.48 6.78 13.11
CA CYS A 137 -6.24 6.32 12.50
C CYS A 137 -5.21 5.92 13.58
N PRO A 138 -4.66 4.69 13.54
CA PRO A 138 -3.68 4.23 14.52
C PRO A 138 -2.33 4.97 14.43
N PHE A 139 -2.08 5.64 13.30
CA PHE A 139 -0.86 6.40 13.05
C PHE A 139 -1.05 7.91 13.27
N ARG A 140 -2.22 8.34 13.76
CA ARG A 140 -2.45 9.74 14.15
C ARG A 140 -1.71 9.99 15.46
N ARG A 141 -0.78 10.95 15.44
CA ARG A 141 -0.07 11.45 16.63
C ARG A 141 -0.84 12.61 17.25
#